data_AF-A0A1X1H601-F1
#
_entry.id   AF-A0A1X1H601-F1
#
_cell.length_a   1.000
_cell.length_b   1.000
_cell.length_c   1.000
_cell.angle_alpha   90.00
_cell.angle_beta   90.00
_cell.angle_gamma   90.00
#
_symmetry.space_group_name_H-M   'P 1'
#
loop_
_entity.id
_entity.type
_entity.pdbx_description
1 polymer ?
#
loop_
_entity_poly.entity_id
_entity_poly.type
_entity_poly.pdbx_seq_one_letter_code
_entity_poly.pdbx_strand_id
1 'polypeptide(L)'
;MANKKKKQKSIPEKDIKKEFVAKVNLSSKTNQKKGNTSDIENKTDNASFIIPQPLLIKNKDNDKTVFEKIIQFLPLVISIISLGFTMFLGFRTIENNEKNQENNIKNQENNKINQDRSKYLDTTNFNIVQNFWQENPSYTLYNESTKPLTIPPKPSYYMYIPAKLFWIFKDGTRFSNLILLPVSYDNVISQSSTGKTIDEITTSVLPKNFYGKLGARDLRSRFYGHPGIDNIAYELRVYPFLAIDTKLNYSYKDKPEIPISENFVTTPWSKEPLSDTRYNDLENYTRNIAHFPENEIKIVGDDNIYDTAFAYLDSQFSKFIPMLKEGFKNNEEQQRYYTLMGNRWDMKYDPQKDILDYAKPSEDNFHSLGRELSDKVIPAKDPLYPDY
;
A
#
# COMPACT_ATOMS: atom_id res chain seq x y z
N MET A 1 18.19 9.79 66.75
CA MET A 1 19.59 9.70 66.29
C MET A 1 19.58 9.27 64.83
N ALA A 2 19.72 10.23 63.90
CA ALA A 2 20.93 10.51 63.10
C ALA A 2 21.11 9.56 61.88
N ASN A 3 20.60 9.93 60.71
CA ASN A 3 21.26 10.64 59.59
C ASN A 3 22.32 9.83 58.81
N LYS A 4 22.05 9.55 57.51
CA LYS A 4 22.89 10.06 56.40
C LYS A 4 22.23 9.93 55.02
N LYS A 5 22.24 11.08 54.33
CA LYS A 5 21.84 11.38 52.96
C LYS A 5 22.77 10.77 51.91
N LYS A 6 22.25 10.54 50.69
CA LYS A 6 22.94 10.94 49.45
C LYS A 6 21.94 11.42 48.39
N LYS A 7 22.18 12.66 47.94
CA LYS A 7 21.49 13.40 46.87
C LYS A 7 21.91 12.87 45.50
N GLN A 8 21.01 12.93 44.52
CA GLN A 8 21.39 13.10 43.11
C GLN A 8 20.58 14.25 42.49
N LYS A 9 21.29 15.06 41.70
CA LYS A 9 20.97 16.42 41.28
C LYS A 9 20.06 16.45 40.05
N SER A 10 19.10 17.36 40.08
CA SER A 10 18.40 17.96 38.94
C SER A 10 19.27 18.99 38.20
N ILE A 11 19.18 19.07 36.88
CA ILE A 11 19.66 20.18 36.02
C ILE A 11 18.59 20.41 34.91
N PRO A 12 18.34 21.67 34.48
CA PRO A 12 17.01 22.15 34.08
C PRO A 12 16.78 22.35 32.57
N GLU A 13 15.51 22.53 32.20
CA GLU A 13 15.02 23.03 30.92
C GLU A 13 15.41 24.50 30.65
N LYS A 14 15.73 24.82 29.40
CA LYS A 14 15.53 26.16 28.78
C LYS A 14 15.54 26.10 27.24
N ASP A 15 14.39 26.43 26.66
CA ASP A 15 14.12 27.28 25.48
C ASP A 15 14.88 27.10 24.13
N ILE A 16 14.17 26.43 23.19
CA ILE A 16 13.69 26.89 21.86
C ILE A 16 14.50 27.98 21.10
N LYS A 17 15.01 27.64 19.90
CA LYS A 17 14.63 28.25 18.58
C LYS A 17 15.40 27.67 17.36
N LYS A 18 14.60 27.21 16.38
CA LYS A 18 14.68 27.35 14.91
C LYS A 18 16.05 27.38 14.19
N GLU A 19 16.30 26.38 13.34
CA GLU A 19 16.39 26.51 11.87
C GLU A 19 16.85 25.16 11.26
N PHE A 20 15.93 24.41 10.65
CA PHE A 20 16.28 23.32 9.73
C PHE A 20 15.89 23.78 8.32
N VAL A 21 16.88 24.27 7.58
CA VAL A 21 16.77 24.56 6.15
C VAL A 21 17.02 23.25 5.40
N ALA A 22 15.96 22.59 4.96
CA ALA A 22 16.05 21.51 3.99
C ALA A 22 16.23 22.13 2.59
N LYS A 23 17.48 22.21 2.11
CA LYS A 23 17.77 22.41 0.69
C LYS A 23 17.71 21.05 -0.02
N VAL A 24 16.60 20.81 -0.71
CA VAL A 24 16.46 19.79 -1.74
C VAL A 24 17.29 20.26 -2.95
N ASN A 25 18.29 19.48 -3.34
CA ASN A 25 18.91 19.59 -4.67
C ASN A 25 18.78 18.23 -5.35
N LEU A 26 17.80 18.11 -6.25
CA LEU A 26 17.80 17.11 -7.31
C LEU A 26 18.82 17.54 -8.37
N SER A 27 19.75 16.66 -8.70
CA SER A 27 20.36 16.67 -10.04
C SER A 27 20.90 15.28 -10.39
N SER A 28 20.55 14.88 -11.60
CA SER A 28 20.70 13.61 -12.26
C SER A 28 22.14 13.20 -12.61
N LYS A 29 22.31 11.88 -12.71
CA LYS A 29 23.37 11.07 -13.34
C LYS A 29 24.17 11.74 -14.47
N THR A 30 25.48 11.48 -14.48
CA THR A 30 26.15 10.80 -15.63
C THR A 30 27.51 10.21 -15.25
N ASN A 31 27.70 8.93 -15.59
CA ASN A 31 29.00 8.30 -15.77
C ASN A 31 29.64 8.84 -17.06
N GLN A 32 30.92 9.21 -17.03
CA GLN A 32 31.83 8.95 -18.15
C GLN A 32 33.26 8.76 -17.67
N LYS A 33 33.89 7.72 -18.23
CA LYS A 33 35.24 7.24 -17.99
C LYS A 33 36.20 7.85 -19.02
N LYS A 34 37.44 8.03 -18.58
CA LYS A 34 38.72 8.08 -19.32
C LYS A 34 39.09 9.37 -20.07
N GLY A 35 40.30 9.85 -19.77
CA GLY A 35 41.10 10.63 -20.72
C GLY A 35 42.18 11.49 -20.06
N ASN A 36 43.34 10.88 -19.81
CA ASN A 36 44.68 11.43 -19.62
C ASN A 36 44.91 12.94 -19.47
N THR A 37 45.60 13.22 -18.37
CA THR A 37 46.58 14.29 -18.14
C THR A 37 47.50 14.57 -19.33
N SER A 38 47.56 15.83 -19.73
CA SER A 38 48.79 16.45 -20.23
C SER A 38 48.76 17.94 -19.89
N ASP A 39 49.82 18.36 -19.22
CA ASP A 39 50.13 19.71 -18.79
C ASP A 39 50.19 20.72 -19.96
N ILE A 40 49.83 21.98 -19.70
CA ILE A 40 50.75 23.15 -19.76
C ILE A 40 49.94 24.46 -19.77
N GLU A 41 50.42 25.32 -18.87
CA GLU A 41 50.09 26.68 -18.50
C GLU A 41 49.71 27.72 -19.58
N ASN A 42 48.78 28.58 -19.17
CA ASN A 42 48.74 30.05 -19.27
C ASN A 42 49.31 30.75 -20.52
N LYS A 43 48.41 31.43 -21.24
CA LYS A 43 48.54 32.89 -21.52
C LYS A 43 47.22 33.49 -22.00
N THR A 44 46.67 34.40 -21.20
CA THR A 44 45.82 35.49 -21.67
C THR A 44 46.61 36.35 -22.64
N ASP A 45 46.09 36.56 -23.85
CA ASP A 45 46.38 37.76 -24.62
C ASP A 45 45.10 38.21 -25.35
N ASN A 46 44.69 39.43 -25.00
CA ASN A 46 43.61 40.17 -25.63
C ASN A 46 44.01 40.49 -27.07
N ALA A 47 43.32 39.93 -28.07
CA ALA A 47 43.44 40.34 -29.45
C ALA A 47 42.14 41.01 -29.92
N SER A 48 42.26 42.33 -30.03
CA SER A 48 41.38 43.31 -30.65
C SER A 48 40.61 42.81 -31.87
N PHE A 49 39.29 43.01 -31.83
CA PHE A 49 38.42 42.94 -32.99
C PHE A 49 38.72 44.16 -33.89
N ILE A 50 39.59 44.01 -34.89
CA ILE A 50 39.81 45.04 -35.91
C ILE A 50 38.70 44.89 -36.95
N ILE A 51 37.72 45.77 -36.87
CA ILE A 51 36.74 46.02 -37.93
C ILE A 51 37.51 46.72 -39.07
N PRO A 52 37.65 46.14 -40.28
CA PRO A 52 38.19 46.90 -41.39
C PRO A 52 37.24 48.05 -41.72
N GLN A 53 37.73 49.29 -41.63
CA GLN A 53 36.99 50.47 -42.10
C GLN A 53 36.75 50.35 -43.62
N PRO A 54 35.56 50.71 -44.11
CA PRO A 54 35.25 50.64 -45.53
C PRO A 54 36.08 51.67 -46.31
N LEU A 55 36.73 51.20 -47.38
CA LEU A 55 37.39 52.03 -48.38
C LEU A 55 36.38 53.02 -48.98
N LEU A 56 36.61 54.30 -48.66
CA LEU A 56 35.98 55.47 -49.28
C LEU A 56 36.45 55.56 -50.75
N ILE A 57 35.63 55.09 -51.69
CA ILE A 57 35.79 55.41 -53.11
C ILE A 57 34.94 56.66 -53.38
N LYS A 58 35.57 57.81 -53.60
CA LYS A 58 34.90 59.03 -54.08
C LYS A 58 34.85 59.06 -55.61
N ASN A 59 33.63 58.82 -56.11
CA ASN A 59 32.91 59.31 -57.28
C ASN A 59 33.62 59.63 -58.60
N LYS A 60 33.08 59.05 -59.68
CA LYS A 60 32.72 59.77 -60.90
C LYS A 60 31.59 59.04 -61.64
N ASP A 61 30.65 59.81 -62.17
CA ASP A 61 29.46 59.38 -62.89
C ASP A 61 29.76 58.36 -64.00
N ASN A 62 28.95 57.30 -64.06
CA ASN A 62 28.38 56.71 -65.27
C ASN A 62 27.41 55.56 -64.90
N ASP A 63 26.24 55.56 -65.56
CA ASP A 63 25.09 54.67 -65.36
C ASP A 63 25.41 53.19 -65.11
N LYS A 64 24.82 52.59 -64.05
CA LYS A 64 24.92 51.16 -63.73
C LYS A 64 23.53 50.52 -63.54
N THR A 65 23.29 49.48 -64.33
CA THR A 65 22.04 48.73 -64.50
C THR A 65 21.67 47.82 -63.32
N VAL A 66 20.37 47.51 -63.20
CA VAL A 66 19.67 46.66 -62.21
C VAL A 66 20.41 45.36 -61.80
N PHE A 67 21.24 44.80 -62.68
CA PHE A 67 21.97 43.56 -62.49
C PHE A 67 23.03 43.61 -61.37
N GLU A 68 23.71 44.74 -61.18
CA GLU A 68 24.76 44.87 -60.15
C GLU A 68 24.19 44.94 -58.72
N LYS A 69 22.95 45.41 -58.56
CA LYS A 69 22.24 45.40 -57.26
C LYS A 69 21.88 43.97 -56.83
N ILE A 70 21.55 43.08 -57.76
CA ILE A 70 21.14 41.69 -57.46
C ILE A 70 22.34 40.85 -56.97
N ILE A 71 23.53 41.08 -57.53
CA ILE A 71 24.76 40.35 -57.16
C ILE A 71 25.20 40.68 -55.72
N GLN A 72 24.98 41.90 -55.24
CA GLN A 72 25.30 42.28 -53.85
C GLN A 72 24.43 41.59 -52.80
N PHE A 73 23.20 41.17 -53.13
CA PHE A 73 22.29 40.49 -52.18
C PHE A 73 22.37 38.95 -52.24
N LEU A 74 23.08 38.37 -53.21
CA LEU A 74 23.19 36.92 -53.39
C LEU A 74 23.77 36.18 -52.16
N PRO A 75 24.82 36.68 -51.47
CA PRO A 75 25.37 36.02 -50.28
C PRO A 75 24.36 35.99 -49.11
N LEU A 76 23.53 37.03 -48.99
CA LEU A 76 22.51 37.15 -47.94
C LEU A 76 21.39 36.13 -48.15
N VAL A 77 20.95 35.95 -49.39
CA VAL A 77 19.91 34.96 -49.76
C VAL A 77 20.41 33.53 -49.52
N ILE A 78 21.66 33.21 -49.91
CA ILE A 78 22.27 31.89 -49.68
C ILE A 78 22.40 31.61 -48.18
N SER A 79 22.75 32.62 -47.37
CA SER A 79 22.86 32.49 -45.92
C SER A 79 21.49 32.24 -45.25
N ILE A 80 20.41 32.86 -45.73
CA ILE A 80 19.05 32.63 -45.21
C ILE A 80 18.56 31.22 -45.57
N ILE A 81 18.83 30.75 -46.80
CA ILE A 81 18.46 29.40 -47.23
C ILE A 81 19.24 28.33 -46.45
N SER A 82 20.54 28.54 -46.20
CA SER A 82 21.34 27.60 -45.41
C SER A 82 20.90 27.55 -43.95
N LEU A 83 20.49 28.69 -43.37
CA LEU A 83 19.92 28.76 -42.03
C LEU A 83 18.58 28.03 -41.94
N GLY A 84 17.71 28.20 -42.95
CA GLY A 84 16.43 27.49 -43.03
C GLY A 84 16.60 25.97 -43.17
N PHE A 85 17.56 25.53 -43.99
CA PHE A 85 17.83 24.11 -44.18
C PHE A 85 18.47 23.46 -42.94
N THR A 86 19.36 24.16 -42.25
CA THR A 86 19.95 23.68 -40.98
C THR A 86 18.91 23.62 -39.85
N MET A 87 18.00 24.59 -39.75
CA MET A 87 16.86 24.50 -38.84
C MET A 87 15.95 23.32 -39.17
N PHE A 88 15.61 23.09 -40.43
CA PHE A 88 14.76 21.97 -40.85
C PHE A 88 15.38 20.59 -40.54
N LEU A 89 16.68 20.42 -40.80
CA LEU A 89 17.40 19.21 -40.42
C LEU A 89 17.47 19.04 -38.89
N GLY A 90 17.64 20.14 -38.16
CA GLY A 90 17.58 20.16 -36.69
C GLY A 90 16.23 19.67 -36.17
N PHE A 91 15.12 20.20 -36.69
CA PHE A 91 13.77 19.78 -36.32
C PHE A 91 13.50 18.31 -36.63
N ARG A 92 13.85 17.82 -37.82
CA ARG A 92 13.71 16.39 -38.15
C ARG A 92 14.56 15.48 -37.26
N THR A 93 15.74 15.95 -36.85
CA THR A 93 16.62 15.18 -35.96
C THR A 93 16.04 15.10 -34.56
N ILE A 94 15.46 16.19 -34.05
CA ILE A 94 14.77 16.22 -32.76
C ILE A 94 13.54 15.29 -32.77
N GLU A 95 12.68 15.40 -33.79
CA GLU A 95 11.47 14.58 -33.90
C GLU A 95 11.81 13.07 -34.01
N ASN A 96 12.87 12.72 -34.74
CA ASN A 96 13.35 11.34 -34.81
C ASN A 96 13.93 10.85 -33.47
N ASN A 97 14.61 11.72 -32.73
CA ASN A 97 15.14 11.38 -31.41
C ASN A 97 14.03 11.19 -30.37
N GLU A 98 12.98 12.03 -30.40
CA GLU A 98 11.79 11.87 -29.55
C GLU A 98 11.05 10.56 -29.86
N LYS A 99 10.81 10.27 -31.14
CA LYS A 99 10.22 8.99 -31.58
C LYS A 99 11.05 7.78 -31.14
N ASN A 100 12.38 7.88 -31.21
CA ASN A 100 13.27 6.82 -30.75
C ASN A 100 13.25 6.67 -29.22
N GLN A 101 13.13 7.75 -28.46
CA GLN A 101 12.96 7.69 -27.00
C GLN A 101 11.63 7.06 -26.61
N GLU A 102 10.52 7.44 -27.25
CA GLU A 102 9.21 6.82 -27.02
C GLU A 102 9.22 5.31 -27.35
N ASN A 103 9.83 4.92 -28.46
CA ASN A 103 9.96 3.51 -28.84
C ASN A 103 10.81 2.73 -27.83
N ASN A 104 11.87 3.33 -27.28
CA ASN A 104 12.68 2.70 -26.25
C ASN A 104 11.90 2.53 -24.93
N ILE A 105 11.10 3.52 -24.53
CA ILE A 105 10.23 3.42 -23.34
C ILE A 105 9.19 2.30 -23.53
N LYS A 106 8.49 2.28 -24.68
CA LYS A 106 7.53 1.22 -25.02
C LYS A 106 8.17 -0.17 -25.05
N ASN A 107 9.38 -0.29 -25.59
CA ASN A 107 10.11 -1.57 -25.60
C ASN A 107 10.54 -2.01 -24.19
N GLN A 108 10.94 -1.07 -23.32
CA GLN A 108 11.25 -1.38 -21.91
C GLN A 108 10.00 -1.83 -21.15
N GLU A 109 8.86 -1.16 -21.36
CA GLU A 109 7.57 -1.55 -20.79
C GLU A 109 7.13 -2.94 -21.28
N ASN A 110 7.20 -3.18 -22.60
CA ASN A 110 6.86 -4.47 -23.19
C ASN A 110 7.77 -5.60 -22.67
N ASN A 111 9.07 -5.35 -22.53
CA ASN A 111 10.00 -6.32 -21.95
C ASN A 111 9.68 -6.62 -20.48
N LYS A 112 9.31 -5.60 -19.70
CA LYS A 112 8.88 -5.76 -18.31
C LYS A 112 7.58 -6.58 -18.22
N ILE A 113 6.59 -6.26 -19.05
CA ILE A 113 5.32 -7.01 -19.14
C ILE A 113 5.57 -8.48 -19.52
N ASN A 114 6.47 -8.73 -20.47
CA ASN A 114 6.82 -10.10 -20.87
C ASN A 114 7.57 -10.87 -19.77
N GLN A 115 8.46 -10.21 -19.02
CA GLN A 115 9.11 -10.80 -17.86
C GLN A 115 8.12 -11.12 -16.75
N ASP A 116 7.17 -10.24 -16.47
CA ASP A 116 6.15 -10.45 -15.45
C ASP A 116 5.18 -11.57 -15.86
N ARG A 117 4.83 -11.68 -17.15
CA ARG A 117 4.09 -12.83 -17.70
C ARG A 117 4.86 -14.15 -17.60
N SER A 118 6.15 -14.16 -17.89
CA SER A 118 6.98 -15.37 -17.74
C SER A 118 7.02 -15.81 -16.28
N LYS A 119 7.26 -14.88 -15.34
CA LYS A 119 7.23 -15.18 -13.90
C LYS A 119 5.90 -15.78 -13.47
N TYR A 120 4.79 -15.24 -13.96
CA TYR A 120 3.46 -15.74 -13.68
C TYR A 120 3.26 -17.21 -14.13
N LEU A 121 3.87 -17.60 -15.24
CA LEU A 121 3.87 -18.99 -15.72
C LEU A 121 4.87 -19.88 -14.97
N ASP A 122 5.91 -19.28 -14.37
CA ASP A 122 7.01 -19.97 -13.70
C ASP A 122 6.83 -20.11 -12.17
N THR A 123 5.80 -19.51 -11.58
CA THR A 123 5.48 -19.60 -10.15
C THR A 123 4.00 -19.90 -9.93
N THR A 124 3.64 -20.45 -8.76
CA THR A 124 2.23 -20.50 -8.33
C THR A 124 1.65 -19.11 -8.11
N ASN A 125 0.33 -19.02 -8.14
CA ASN A 125 -0.40 -17.85 -7.67
C ASN A 125 -1.69 -18.32 -6.99
N PHE A 126 -1.58 -18.70 -5.73
CA PHE A 126 -2.74 -19.13 -4.96
C PHE A 126 -3.59 -17.94 -4.52
N ASN A 127 -4.90 -18.13 -4.54
CA ASN A 127 -5.87 -17.20 -4.00
C ASN A 127 -7.06 -17.98 -3.41
N ILE A 128 -7.86 -17.36 -2.55
CA ILE A 128 -9.11 -17.95 -2.05
C ILE A 128 -10.27 -17.12 -2.57
N VAL A 129 -11.03 -17.70 -3.49
CA VAL A 129 -12.19 -17.06 -4.09
C VAL A 129 -13.41 -17.35 -3.23
N GLN A 130 -14.09 -16.31 -2.76
CA GLN A 130 -15.29 -16.43 -1.93
C GLN A 130 -16.54 -16.21 -2.78
N ASN A 131 -17.52 -17.09 -2.62
CA ASN A 131 -18.79 -17.08 -3.35
C ASN A 131 -19.95 -17.25 -2.37
N PHE A 132 -20.16 -16.22 -1.55
CA PHE A 132 -21.10 -16.28 -0.44
C PHE A 132 -22.52 -15.84 -0.80
N TRP A 133 -22.75 -15.33 -2.01
CA TRP A 133 -24.07 -14.86 -2.44
C TRP A 133 -24.92 -15.94 -3.12
N GLN A 134 -24.48 -17.21 -3.06
CA GLN A 134 -25.18 -18.36 -3.61
C GLN A 134 -26.00 -19.10 -2.56
N GLU A 135 -26.82 -20.04 -3.00
CA GLU A 135 -27.59 -20.90 -2.11
C GLU A 135 -26.71 -21.69 -1.14
N ASN A 136 -25.52 -22.09 -1.59
CA ASN A 136 -24.51 -22.75 -0.77
C ASN A 136 -23.27 -21.85 -0.73
N PRO A 137 -23.15 -20.95 0.26
CA PRO A 137 -21.96 -20.13 0.43
C PRO A 137 -20.70 -21.00 0.44
N SER A 138 -19.69 -20.63 -0.35
CA SER A 138 -18.45 -21.41 -0.41
C SER A 138 -17.23 -20.55 -0.62
N TYR A 139 -16.06 -21.10 -0.32
CA TYR A 139 -14.79 -20.53 -0.72
C TYR A 139 -13.87 -21.60 -1.31
N THR A 140 -13.08 -21.22 -2.30
CA THR A 140 -12.26 -22.15 -3.09
C THR A 140 -10.82 -21.68 -3.11
N LEU A 141 -9.88 -22.56 -2.70
CA LEU A 141 -8.46 -22.38 -3.01
C LEU A 141 -8.29 -22.55 -4.52
N TYR A 142 -7.88 -21.48 -5.17
CA TYR A 142 -7.65 -21.41 -6.60
C TYR A 142 -6.17 -21.15 -6.86
N ASN A 143 -5.56 -21.86 -7.80
CA ASN A 143 -4.22 -21.54 -8.30
C ASN A 143 -4.35 -20.96 -9.70
N GLU A 144 -4.13 -19.65 -9.81
CA GLU A 144 -4.22 -18.93 -11.09
C GLU A 144 -3.03 -19.20 -12.02
N SER A 145 -2.02 -19.92 -11.53
CA SER A 145 -0.89 -20.38 -12.33
C SER A 145 -1.18 -21.70 -13.01
N THR A 146 -0.52 -21.90 -14.15
CA THR A 146 -0.53 -23.18 -14.89
C THR A 146 0.61 -24.11 -14.49
N LYS A 147 1.50 -23.69 -13.58
CA LYS A 147 2.65 -24.48 -13.17
C LYS A 147 2.22 -25.71 -12.36
N PRO A 148 2.48 -26.94 -12.84
CA PRO A 148 2.00 -28.14 -12.21
C PRO A 148 2.73 -28.44 -10.90
N LEU A 149 1.96 -28.81 -9.88
CA LEU A 149 2.47 -29.25 -8.58
C LEU A 149 2.57 -30.77 -8.52
N THR A 150 3.37 -31.27 -7.59
CA THR A 150 3.53 -32.71 -7.33
C THR A 150 2.21 -33.34 -6.85
N ILE A 151 1.53 -32.66 -5.93
CA ILE A 151 0.22 -33.04 -5.39
C ILE A 151 -0.63 -31.79 -5.12
N PRO A 152 -1.96 -31.91 -5.09
CA PRO A 152 -2.83 -30.82 -4.64
C PRO A 152 -2.47 -30.38 -3.22
N PRO A 153 -2.29 -29.07 -2.97
CA PRO A 153 -2.02 -28.58 -1.62
C PRO A 153 -3.22 -28.82 -0.71
N LYS A 154 -2.93 -29.08 0.57
CA LYS A 154 -3.92 -29.29 1.62
C LYS A 154 -3.90 -28.07 2.57
N PRO A 155 -4.80 -27.10 2.36
CA PRO A 155 -4.82 -25.89 3.15
C PRO A 155 -5.36 -26.13 4.55
N SER A 156 -4.83 -25.35 5.50
CA SER A 156 -5.46 -25.08 6.79
C SER A 156 -5.82 -23.61 6.83
N TYR A 157 -7.00 -23.27 7.38
CA TYR A 157 -7.52 -21.91 7.37
C TYR A 157 -7.82 -21.42 8.78
N TYR A 158 -7.43 -20.20 9.12
CA TYR A 158 -8.21 -19.42 10.07
C TYR A 158 -9.16 -18.48 9.33
N MET A 159 -10.37 -18.36 9.86
CA MET A 159 -11.44 -17.54 9.28
C MET A 159 -11.84 -16.46 10.26
N TYR A 160 -12.00 -15.24 9.75
CA TYR A 160 -12.44 -14.10 10.54
C TYR A 160 -13.56 -13.36 9.84
N ILE A 161 -14.49 -12.83 10.63
CA ILE A 161 -15.39 -11.75 10.19
C ILE A 161 -14.65 -10.44 10.42
N PRO A 162 -14.27 -9.72 9.35
CA PRO A 162 -13.58 -8.47 9.50
C PRO A 162 -14.54 -7.33 9.85
N ALA A 163 -14.08 -6.48 10.75
CA ALA A 163 -14.76 -5.26 11.15
C ALA A 163 -13.77 -4.12 11.33
N LYS A 164 -14.26 -2.89 11.23
CA LYS A 164 -13.47 -1.69 11.49
C LYS A 164 -14.20 -0.75 12.43
N LEU A 165 -13.48 -0.23 13.41
CA LEU A 165 -13.90 0.94 14.17
C LEU A 165 -13.15 2.16 13.65
N PHE A 166 -13.86 3.03 12.93
CA PHE A 166 -13.36 4.33 12.50
C PHE A 166 -13.52 5.34 13.62
N TRP A 167 -12.48 6.15 13.77
CA TRP A 167 -12.45 7.34 14.61
C TRP A 167 -12.46 8.52 13.66
N ILE A 168 -13.47 9.36 13.79
CA ILE A 168 -13.74 10.48 12.90
C ILE A 168 -13.62 11.75 13.73
N PHE A 169 -12.54 12.49 13.50
CA PHE A 169 -12.29 13.75 14.17
C PHE A 169 -13.12 14.87 13.54
N LYS A 170 -13.34 15.93 14.31
CA LYS A 170 -14.13 17.09 13.88
C LYS A 170 -13.61 17.77 12.60
N ASP A 171 -12.30 17.73 12.38
CA ASP A 171 -11.64 18.28 11.20
C ASP A 171 -11.79 17.41 9.95
N GLY A 172 -12.46 16.26 10.06
CA GLY A 172 -12.64 15.28 9.00
C GLY A 172 -11.52 14.24 8.92
N THR A 173 -10.46 14.36 9.72
CA THR A 173 -9.40 13.35 9.79
C THR A 173 -10.00 12.05 10.32
N ARG A 174 -9.60 10.92 9.72
CA ARG A 174 -10.05 9.60 10.16
C ARG A 174 -8.92 8.59 10.28
N PHE A 175 -9.07 7.67 11.23
CA PHE A 175 -8.27 6.45 11.29
C PHE A 175 -9.15 5.27 11.67
N SER A 176 -8.77 4.06 11.26
CA SER A 176 -9.52 2.84 11.55
C SER A 176 -8.69 1.85 12.33
N ASN A 177 -9.33 1.13 13.24
CA ASN A 177 -8.76 -0.04 13.88
C ASN A 177 -9.44 -1.27 13.27
N LEU A 178 -8.63 -2.22 12.80
CA LEU A 178 -9.11 -3.49 12.27
C LEU A 178 -9.39 -4.47 13.42
N ILE A 179 -10.55 -5.10 13.36
CA ILE A 179 -10.99 -6.13 14.29
C ILE A 179 -11.27 -7.38 13.45
N LEU A 180 -10.62 -8.49 13.78
CA LEU A 180 -10.80 -9.77 13.10
C LEU A 180 -11.44 -10.74 14.10
N LEU A 181 -12.77 -10.84 14.07
CA LEU A 181 -13.49 -11.74 14.97
C LEU A 181 -13.39 -13.18 14.46
N PRO A 182 -12.82 -14.12 15.24
CA PRO A 182 -12.63 -15.48 14.79
C PRO A 182 -13.96 -16.21 14.61
N VAL A 183 -13.98 -17.10 13.62
CA VAL A 183 -15.08 -18.02 13.34
C VAL A 183 -14.52 -19.43 13.25
N SER A 184 -15.14 -20.39 13.94
CA SER A 184 -14.66 -21.77 13.94
C SER A 184 -14.67 -22.38 12.53
N TYR A 185 -13.61 -23.14 12.24
CA TYR A 185 -13.52 -24.01 11.06
C TYR A 185 -14.56 -25.14 11.08
N ASP A 186 -15.12 -25.47 12.23
CA ASP A 186 -16.19 -26.48 12.37
C ASP A 186 -17.48 -26.07 11.64
N ASN A 187 -17.61 -24.81 11.24
CA ASN A 187 -18.71 -24.36 10.39
C ASN A 187 -18.59 -24.83 8.93
N VAL A 188 -17.44 -25.36 8.50
CA VAL A 188 -17.30 -25.95 7.16
C VAL A 188 -18.07 -27.26 7.09
N ILE A 189 -19.17 -27.27 6.34
CA ILE A 189 -20.07 -28.42 6.20
C ILE A 189 -19.40 -29.53 5.41
N SER A 190 -18.70 -29.16 4.34
CA SER A 190 -18.00 -30.10 3.48
C SER A 190 -16.82 -29.44 2.80
N GLN A 191 -15.83 -30.25 2.48
CA GLN A 191 -14.69 -29.85 1.69
C GLN A 191 -14.45 -30.89 0.60
N SER A 192 -14.40 -30.43 -0.65
CA SER A 192 -14.15 -31.27 -1.81
C SER A 192 -12.85 -30.83 -2.50
N SER A 193 -11.94 -31.77 -2.73
CA SER A 193 -10.77 -31.53 -3.56
C SER A 193 -11.02 -32.04 -4.98
N THR A 194 -10.61 -31.29 -5.98
CA THR A 194 -10.72 -31.67 -7.39
C THR A 194 -9.65 -32.70 -7.79
N GLY A 195 -8.65 -32.92 -6.95
CA GLY A 195 -7.45 -33.70 -7.29
C GLY A 195 -6.50 -32.98 -8.24
N LYS A 196 -6.81 -31.74 -8.65
CA LYS A 196 -6.00 -30.91 -9.54
C LYS A 196 -5.06 -30.00 -8.75
N THR A 197 -4.07 -29.45 -9.45
CA THR A 197 -3.04 -28.56 -8.89
C THR A 197 -3.07 -27.15 -9.47
N ILE A 198 -3.95 -26.93 -10.45
CA ILE A 198 -4.21 -25.67 -11.13
C ILE A 198 -5.72 -25.40 -11.09
N ASP A 199 -6.10 -24.14 -11.28
CA ASP A 199 -7.49 -23.68 -11.16
C ASP A 199 -8.07 -24.01 -9.78
N GLU A 200 -9.30 -24.53 -9.72
CA GLU A 200 -9.96 -24.94 -8.49
C GLU A 200 -9.28 -26.18 -7.90
N ILE A 201 -8.71 -26.03 -6.70
CA ILE A 201 -7.99 -27.11 -6.00
C ILE A 201 -8.89 -27.74 -4.95
N THR A 202 -9.40 -26.91 -4.03
CA THR A 202 -10.20 -27.33 -2.88
C THR A 202 -11.29 -26.31 -2.62
N THR A 203 -12.53 -26.77 -2.58
CA THR A 203 -13.72 -25.95 -2.26
C THR A 203 -14.27 -26.36 -0.91
N SER A 204 -14.52 -25.38 -0.05
CA SER A 204 -15.13 -25.55 1.27
C SER A 204 -16.51 -24.90 1.26
N VAL A 205 -17.54 -25.65 1.65
CA VAL A 205 -18.93 -25.20 1.69
C VAL A 205 -19.29 -24.81 3.12
N LEU A 206 -19.92 -23.65 3.27
CA LEU A 206 -20.39 -23.06 4.52
C LEU A 206 -21.93 -23.07 4.57
N PRO A 207 -22.54 -22.97 5.77
CA PRO A 207 -23.99 -22.86 5.91
C PRO A 207 -24.51 -21.54 5.35
N LYS A 208 -25.83 -21.51 5.07
CA LYS A 208 -26.54 -20.34 4.53
C LYS A 208 -26.39 -19.08 5.40
N ASN A 209 -26.07 -19.23 6.69
CA ASN A 209 -25.78 -18.12 7.61
C ASN A 209 -24.61 -17.23 7.15
N PHE A 210 -23.69 -17.76 6.33
CA PHE A 210 -22.57 -16.99 5.76
C PHE A 210 -22.95 -16.22 4.50
N TYR A 211 -24.24 -16.15 4.14
CA TYR A 211 -24.64 -15.39 2.97
C TYR A 211 -24.21 -13.92 3.08
N GLY A 212 -23.51 -13.43 2.06
CA GLY A 212 -23.03 -12.05 2.00
C GLY A 212 -22.75 -11.61 0.57
N LYS A 213 -23.27 -10.45 0.17
CA LYS A 213 -22.89 -9.79 -1.08
C LYS A 213 -21.90 -8.68 -0.82
N LEU A 214 -20.91 -8.57 -1.70
CA LEU A 214 -20.01 -7.42 -1.74
C LEU A 214 -20.80 -6.20 -2.21
N GLY A 215 -21.21 -5.36 -1.28
CA GLY A 215 -21.93 -4.14 -1.61
C GLY A 215 -22.37 -3.37 -0.38
N ALA A 216 -22.56 -2.07 -0.59
CA ALA A 216 -23.04 -1.10 0.37
C ALA A 216 -24.23 -1.58 1.22
N ARG A 217 -25.19 -2.25 0.57
CA ARG A 217 -26.44 -2.71 1.19
C ARG A 217 -26.23 -3.81 2.24
N ASP A 218 -25.22 -4.64 2.03
CA ASP A 218 -24.94 -5.78 2.89
C ASP A 218 -23.76 -5.45 3.85
N LEU A 219 -23.22 -4.23 3.82
CA LEU A 219 -22.35 -3.72 4.87
C LEU A 219 -23.18 -3.35 6.10
N ARG A 220 -22.79 -3.80 7.29
CA ARG A 220 -23.45 -3.38 8.54
C ARG A 220 -22.65 -2.23 9.13
N SER A 221 -23.31 -1.11 9.42
CA SER A 221 -22.64 0.03 10.03
C SER A 221 -23.48 0.79 11.04
N ARG A 222 -22.80 1.46 11.97
CA ARG A 222 -23.42 2.35 12.97
C ARG A 222 -22.48 3.48 13.33
N PHE A 223 -23.05 4.69 13.40
CA PHE A 223 -22.37 5.86 13.97
C PHE A 223 -22.64 5.99 15.47
N TYR A 224 -21.62 6.40 16.20
CA TYR A 224 -21.70 6.85 17.58
C TYR A 224 -21.25 8.31 17.64
N GLY A 225 -22.18 9.20 17.98
CA GLY A 225 -21.99 10.64 17.85
C GLY A 225 -22.22 11.15 16.43
N HIS A 226 -21.91 12.41 16.21
CA HIS A 226 -22.20 13.16 14.99
C HIS A 226 -20.91 13.65 14.34
N PRO A 227 -20.47 13.03 13.22
CA PRO A 227 -19.32 13.50 12.45
C PRO A 227 -19.39 14.98 12.10
N GLY A 228 -18.27 15.70 12.23
CA GLY A 228 -18.18 17.15 11.97
C GLY A 228 -18.79 18.06 13.05
N ILE A 229 -19.58 17.51 13.98
CA ILE A 229 -20.17 18.25 15.10
C ILE A 229 -19.39 17.93 16.39
N ASP A 230 -19.31 16.65 16.74
CA ASP A 230 -18.60 16.17 17.91
C ASP A 230 -17.08 16.24 17.71
N ASN A 231 -16.31 16.40 18.80
CA ASN A 231 -14.85 16.41 18.73
C ASN A 231 -14.30 15.11 18.12
N ILE A 232 -14.93 13.99 18.48
CA ILE A 232 -14.68 12.65 17.93
C ILE A 232 -16.04 11.97 17.81
N ALA A 233 -16.35 11.48 16.62
CA ALA A 233 -17.41 10.52 16.35
C ALA A 233 -16.79 9.18 15.96
N TYR A 234 -17.56 8.10 16.06
CA TYR A 234 -17.10 6.76 15.70
C TYR A 234 -18.03 6.13 14.68
N GLU A 235 -17.47 5.30 13.81
CA GLU A 235 -18.25 4.45 12.91
C GLU A 235 -17.79 3.01 13.03
N LEU A 236 -18.67 2.13 13.46
CA LEU A 236 -18.46 0.69 13.39
C LEU A 236 -18.91 0.20 12.02
N ARG A 237 -18.07 -0.60 11.34
CA ARG A 237 -18.40 -1.32 10.10
C ARG A 237 -18.08 -2.80 10.26
N VAL A 238 -18.99 -3.68 9.84
CA VAL A 238 -18.78 -5.12 9.71
C VAL A 238 -18.99 -5.53 8.26
N TYR A 239 -18.02 -6.25 7.71
CA TYR A 239 -17.98 -6.56 6.29
C TYR A 239 -18.63 -7.93 5.99
N PRO A 240 -19.41 -8.05 4.90
CA PRO A 240 -20.17 -9.26 4.56
C PRO A 240 -19.33 -10.30 3.80
N PHE A 241 -18.12 -10.56 4.29
CA PHE A 241 -17.20 -11.55 3.76
C PHE A 241 -16.26 -12.05 4.86
N LEU A 242 -15.42 -13.03 4.56
CA LEU A 242 -14.40 -13.51 5.49
C LEU A 242 -13.03 -12.97 5.12
N ALA A 243 -12.22 -12.63 6.11
CA ALA A 243 -10.78 -12.63 5.93
C ALA A 243 -10.31 -14.06 6.20
N ILE A 244 -9.68 -14.70 5.21
CA ILE A 244 -9.22 -16.09 5.31
C ILE A 244 -7.71 -16.08 5.20
N ASP A 245 -7.04 -16.53 6.24
CA ASP A 245 -5.62 -16.82 6.17
C ASP A 245 -5.39 -18.30 5.83
N THR A 246 -4.22 -18.60 5.27
CA THR A 246 -3.83 -19.98 5.02
C THR A 246 -2.32 -20.11 5.03
N LYS A 247 -1.88 -21.31 5.41
CA LYS A 247 -0.53 -21.81 5.17
C LYS A 247 -0.57 -22.96 4.17
N LEU A 248 0.18 -22.83 3.09
CA LEU A 248 0.29 -23.84 2.04
C LEU A 248 1.69 -24.41 2.00
N ASN A 249 1.78 -25.74 1.93
CA ASN A 249 3.04 -26.43 1.63
C ASN A 249 2.87 -27.18 0.31
N TYR A 250 3.77 -26.98 -0.64
CA TYR A 250 3.74 -27.61 -1.95
C TYR A 250 5.15 -27.79 -2.53
N SER A 251 5.26 -28.57 -3.61
CA SER A 251 6.45 -28.62 -4.44
C SER A 251 6.05 -28.70 -5.91
N TYR A 252 6.92 -28.21 -6.78
CA TYR A 252 6.69 -28.28 -8.23
C TYR A 252 7.01 -29.68 -8.75
N LYS A 253 6.28 -30.10 -9.78
CA LYS A 253 6.46 -31.44 -10.37
C LYS A 253 7.86 -31.66 -10.96
N ASP A 254 8.53 -30.61 -11.44
CA ASP A 254 9.89 -30.62 -11.98
C ASP A 254 10.98 -30.60 -10.89
N LYS A 255 10.62 -30.24 -9.65
CA LYS A 255 11.52 -30.18 -8.48
C LYS A 255 10.81 -30.67 -7.21
N PRO A 256 10.37 -31.94 -7.16
CA PRO A 256 9.53 -32.46 -6.09
C PRO A 256 10.22 -32.45 -4.71
N GLU A 257 11.55 -32.47 -4.68
CA GLU A 257 12.40 -32.48 -3.49
C GLU A 257 12.55 -31.12 -2.80
N ILE A 258 12.10 -30.03 -3.45
CA ILE A 258 12.20 -28.67 -2.90
C ILE A 258 10.82 -28.25 -2.39
N PRO A 259 10.53 -28.38 -1.07
CA PRO A 259 9.28 -27.89 -0.51
C PRO A 259 9.27 -26.36 -0.48
N ILE A 260 8.11 -25.79 -0.75
CA ILE A 260 7.83 -24.36 -0.69
C ILE A 260 6.68 -24.17 0.30
N SER A 261 6.87 -23.24 1.24
CA SER A 261 5.84 -22.77 2.16
C SER A 261 5.41 -21.38 1.72
N GLU A 262 4.11 -21.17 1.58
CA GLU A 262 3.51 -19.88 1.27
C GLU A 262 2.40 -19.60 2.28
N ASN A 263 2.49 -18.45 2.95
CA ASN A 263 1.44 -17.98 3.86
C ASN A 263 0.85 -16.71 3.26
N PHE A 264 -0.47 -16.58 3.31
CA PHE A 264 -1.13 -15.34 2.93
C PHE A 264 -2.47 -15.22 3.64
N VAL A 265 -2.98 -14.00 3.66
CA VAL A 265 -4.36 -13.70 4.01
C VAL A 265 -5.05 -13.08 2.81
N THR A 266 -6.31 -13.41 2.62
CA THR A 266 -7.08 -12.92 1.49
C THR A 266 -8.49 -12.53 1.90
N THR A 267 -8.98 -11.51 1.24
CA THR A 267 -10.38 -11.09 1.22
C THR A 267 -10.81 -11.05 -0.25
N PRO A 268 -12.10 -10.82 -0.52
CA PRO A 268 -12.54 -10.62 -1.90
C PRO A 268 -11.91 -9.40 -2.60
N TRP A 269 -11.21 -8.52 -1.87
CA TRP A 269 -10.59 -7.33 -2.45
C TRP A 269 -9.11 -7.50 -2.75
N SER A 270 -8.39 -8.26 -1.94
CA SER A 270 -6.94 -8.41 -2.10
C SER A 270 -6.39 -9.60 -1.34
N LYS A 271 -5.22 -10.03 -1.80
CA LYS A 271 -4.36 -11.04 -1.18
C LYS A 271 -3.09 -10.37 -0.69
N GLU A 272 -2.73 -10.59 0.57
CA GLU A 272 -1.45 -10.16 1.13
C GLU A 272 -0.59 -11.36 1.53
N PRO A 273 0.59 -11.56 0.90
CA PRO A 273 1.57 -12.53 1.37
C PRO A 273 2.06 -12.19 2.78
N LEU A 274 2.15 -13.20 3.64
CA LEU A 274 2.63 -13.05 5.02
C LEU A 274 3.96 -13.78 5.18
N SER A 275 4.94 -13.12 5.80
CA SER A 275 6.12 -13.82 6.31
C SER A 275 5.72 -14.79 7.43
N ASP A 276 6.56 -15.79 7.73
CA ASP A 276 6.29 -16.71 8.84
C ASP A 276 6.10 -15.98 10.18
N THR A 277 6.87 -14.91 10.41
CA THR A 277 6.71 -14.04 11.59
C THR A 277 5.33 -13.40 11.64
N ARG A 278 4.86 -12.85 10.51
CA ARG A 278 3.54 -12.19 10.44
C ARG A 278 2.39 -13.19 10.54
N TYR A 279 2.56 -14.38 9.99
CA TYR A 279 1.60 -15.46 10.17
C TYR A 279 1.50 -15.85 11.66
N ASN A 280 2.62 -15.99 12.36
CA ASN A 280 2.63 -16.26 13.81
C ASN A 280 2.03 -15.09 14.63
N ASP A 281 2.25 -13.84 14.22
CA ASP A 281 1.60 -12.68 14.85
C ASP A 281 0.07 -12.79 14.76
N LEU A 282 -0.44 -13.27 13.62
CA LEU A 282 -1.88 -13.49 13.41
C LEU A 282 -2.40 -14.66 14.27
N GLU A 283 -1.66 -15.76 14.39
CA GLU A 283 -2.03 -16.85 15.33
C GLU A 283 -2.07 -16.36 16.78
N ASN A 284 -1.11 -15.53 17.18
CA ASN A 284 -1.06 -14.93 18.50
C ASN A 284 -2.21 -13.94 18.71
N TYR A 285 -2.55 -13.14 17.69
CA TYR A 285 -3.73 -12.28 17.70
C TYR A 285 -5.00 -13.10 17.92
N THR A 286 -5.16 -14.22 17.21
CA THR A 286 -6.33 -15.10 17.31
C THR A 286 -6.47 -15.69 18.71
N ARG A 287 -5.37 -16.16 19.32
CA ARG A 287 -5.37 -16.61 20.72
C ARG A 287 -5.71 -15.48 21.69
N ASN A 288 -5.22 -14.28 21.41
CA ASN A 288 -5.45 -13.10 22.23
C ASN A 288 -6.91 -12.66 22.21
N ILE A 289 -7.51 -12.53 21.01
CA ILE A 289 -8.91 -12.12 20.88
C ILE A 289 -9.86 -13.20 21.40
N ALA A 290 -9.53 -14.49 21.20
CA ALA A 290 -10.30 -15.61 21.73
C ALA A 290 -10.15 -15.83 23.26
N HIS A 291 -9.30 -15.05 23.94
CA HIS A 291 -9.24 -15.07 25.41
C HIS A 291 -10.62 -14.78 26.03
N PHE A 292 -11.39 -13.90 25.40
CA PHE A 292 -12.80 -13.69 25.70
C PHE A 292 -13.63 -14.56 24.74
N PRO A 293 -14.24 -15.66 25.21
CA PRO A 293 -14.93 -16.62 24.34
C PRO A 293 -16.07 -16.00 23.53
N GLU A 294 -16.64 -14.89 24.00
CA GLU A 294 -17.70 -14.16 23.31
C GLU A 294 -17.23 -13.44 22.03
N ASN A 295 -15.91 -13.28 21.84
CA ASN A 295 -15.35 -12.75 20.60
C ASN A 295 -15.36 -13.77 19.45
N GLU A 296 -15.49 -15.07 19.74
CA GLU A 296 -15.69 -16.08 18.71
C GLU A 296 -17.14 -16.05 18.24
N ILE A 297 -17.36 -15.70 16.98
CA ILE A 297 -18.72 -15.56 16.44
C ILE A 297 -19.25 -16.94 16.05
N LYS A 298 -20.41 -17.26 16.63
CA LYS A 298 -21.10 -18.54 16.45
C LYS A 298 -22.39 -18.33 15.69
N ILE A 299 -22.81 -19.35 14.96
CA ILE A 299 -24.11 -19.38 14.32
C ILE A 299 -25.20 -19.49 15.40
N VAL A 300 -26.21 -18.64 15.31
CA VAL A 300 -27.39 -18.65 16.19
C VAL A 300 -28.63 -18.88 15.34
N GLY A 301 -29.18 -20.10 15.39
CA GLY A 301 -30.34 -20.46 14.57
C GLY A 301 -30.13 -20.16 13.07
N ASP A 302 -31.07 -19.44 12.47
CA ASP A 302 -31.03 -19.03 11.06
C ASP A 302 -30.42 -17.62 10.85
N ASP A 303 -29.89 -17.01 11.92
CA ASP A 303 -29.37 -15.64 11.84
C ASP A 303 -28.13 -15.57 10.96
N ASN A 304 -28.01 -14.47 10.22
CA ASN A 304 -26.82 -14.21 9.43
C ASN A 304 -25.62 -13.95 10.35
N ILE A 305 -24.47 -14.54 10.02
CA ILE A 305 -23.30 -14.47 10.89
C ILE A 305 -22.71 -13.05 10.97
N TYR A 306 -22.87 -12.25 9.91
CA TYR A 306 -22.43 -10.85 9.89
C TYR A 306 -23.35 -9.94 10.71
N ASP A 307 -24.65 -10.25 10.77
CA ASP A 307 -25.59 -9.56 11.69
C ASP A 307 -25.28 -9.92 13.15
N THR A 308 -24.96 -11.18 13.42
CA THR A 308 -24.54 -11.63 14.76
C THR A 308 -23.26 -10.92 15.21
N ALA A 309 -22.24 -10.87 14.34
CA ALA A 309 -20.99 -10.16 14.60
C ALA A 309 -21.22 -8.65 14.82
N PHE A 310 -22.08 -8.04 14.01
CA PHE A 310 -22.42 -6.62 14.15
C PHE A 310 -23.16 -6.32 15.46
N ALA A 311 -24.20 -7.10 15.80
CA ALA A 311 -24.92 -6.94 17.05
C ALA A 311 -24.01 -7.11 18.27
N TYR A 312 -23.08 -8.07 18.22
CA TYR A 312 -22.07 -8.26 19.25
C TYR A 312 -21.18 -7.02 19.40
N LEU A 313 -20.52 -6.57 18.33
CA LEU A 313 -19.63 -5.41 18.38
C LEU A 313 -20.38 -4.13 18.74
N ASP A 314 -21.60 -3.94 18.25
CA ASP A 314 -22.45 -2.80 18.58
C ASP A 314 -22.78 -2.77 20.07
N SER A 315 -23.15 -3.91 20.64
CA SER A 315 -23.36 -4.03 22.10
C SER A 315 -22.09 -3.70 22.90
N GLN A 316 -20.91 -4.15 22.43
CA GLN A 316 -19.64 -3.84 23.09
C GLN A 316 -19.31 -2.34 22.99
N PHE A 317 -19.35 -1.75 21.81
CA PHE A 317 -18.96 -0.35 21.61
C PHE A 317 -19.99 0.66 22.12
N SER A 318 -21.28 0.33 22.10
CA SER A 318 -22.31 1.10 22.80
C SER A 318 -22.01 1.25 24.29
N LYS A 319 -21.36 0.24 24.89
CA LYS A 319 -20.90 0.27 26.28
C LYS A 319 -19.54 0.97 26.45
N PHE A 320 -18.56 0.68 25.59
CA PHE A 320 -17.19 1.17 25.75
C PHE A 320 -17.00 2.64 25.35
N ILE A 321 -17.69 3.13 24.33
CA ILE A 321 -17.50 4.51 23.85
C ILE A 321 -17.81 5.55 24.93
N PRO A 322 -18.92 5.46 25.70
CA PRO A 322 -19.13 6.32 26.86
C PRO A 322 -18.02 6.21 27.91
N MET A 323 -17.53 5.00 28.17
CA MET A 323 -16.46 4.74 29.14
C MET A 323 -15.10 5.35 28.75
N LEU A 324 -14.87 5.65 27.47
CA LEU A 324 -13.67 6.38 27.06
C LEU A 324 -13.61 7.80 27.66
N LYS A 325 -14.77 8.39 27.99
CA LYS A 325 -14.86 9.71 28.64
C LYS A 325 -15.00 9.58 30.16
N GLU A 326 -15.80 8.62 30.62
CA GLU A 326 -16.16 8.45 32.04
C GLU A 326 -15.17 7.60 32.83
N GLY A 327 -14.31 6.84 32.14
CA GLY A 327 -13.48 5.79 32.71
C GLY A 327 -14.15 4.41 32.63
N PHE A 328 -13.34 3.36 32.52
CA PHE A 328 -13.82 1.98 32.59
C PHE A 328 -14.24 1.63 34.02
N LYS A 329 -15.31 0.85 34.19
CA LYS A 329 -15.85 0.54 35.53
C LYS A 329 -15.02 -0.53 36.25
N ASN A 330 -14.36 -1.40 35.50
CA ASN A 330 -13.48 -2.44 36.04
C ASN A 330 -12.41 -2.87 35.01
N ASN A 331 -11.43 -3.65 35.48
CA ASN A 331 -10.32 -4.13 34.66
C ASN A 331 -10.76 -5.03 33.49
N GLU A 332 -11.78 -5.86 33.69
CA GLU A 332 -12.25 -6.77 32.63
C GLU A 332 -12.84 -5.99 31.45
N GLU A 333 -13.65 -4.98 31.70
CA GLU A 333 -14.19 -4.09 30.66
C GLU A 333 -13.09 -3.37 29.88
N GLN A 334 -12.07 -2.91 30.61
CA GLN A 334 -10.90 -2.29 30.02
C GLN A 334 -10.12 -3.28 29.13
N GLN A 335 -9.88 -4.49 29.63
CA GLN A 335 -9.18 -5.55 28.89
C GLN A 335 -9.96 -5.99 27.64
N ARG A 336 -11.29 -6.14 27.75
CA ARG A 336 -12.16 -6.47 26.61
C ARG A 336 -12.08 -5.41 25.52
N TYR A 337 -12.20 -4.13 25.89
CA TYR A 337 -12.02 -3.03 24.94
C TYR A 337 -10.65 -3.08 24.28
N TYR A 338 -9.57 -3.13 25.05
CA TYR A 338 -8.22 -3.10 24.49
C TYR A 338 -7.91 -4.31 23.62
N THR A 339 -8.48 -5.47 23.93
CA THR A 339 -8.38 -6.69 23.13
C THR A 339 -9.04 -6.51 21.76
N LEU A 340 -10.25 -5.95 21.71
CA LEU A 340 -10.91 -5.59 20.45
C LEU A 340 -10.13 -4.54 19.67
N MET A 341 -9.43 -3.64 20.36
CA MET A 341 -8.55 -2.66 19.74
C MET A 341 -7.19 -3.24 19.32
N GLY A 342 -6.95 -4.55 19.47
CA GLY A 342 -5.71 -5.20 19.02
C GLY A 342 -4.54 -5.11 20.00
N ASN A 343 -4.80 -4.94 21.30
CA ASN A 343 -3.76 -5.05 22.34
C ASN A 343 -3.87 -6.42 23.04
N ARG A 344 -2.80 -6.82 23.73
CA ARG A 344 -2.84 -8.03 24.55
C ARG A 344 -3.86 -7.97 25.67
N TRP A 345 -4.58 -9.06 25.92
CA TRP A 345 -5.61 -9.18 26.96
C TRP A 345 -5.05 -8.99 28.37
N ASP A 346 -3.80 -9.40 28.60
CA ASP A 346 -3.10 -9.31 29.88
C ASP A 346 -2.29 -8.01 30.06
N MET A 347 -2.40 -7.09 29.11
CA MET A 347 -1.73 -5.79 29.18
C MET A 347 -2.23 -5.00 30.40
N LYS A 348 -1.29 -4.56 31.25
CA LYS A 348 -1.62 -3.66 32.36
C LYS A 348 -1.71 -2.23 31.83
N TYR A 349 -2.88 -1.65 31.94
CA TYR A 349 -3.07 -0.23 31.65
C TYR A 349 -2.35 0.62 32.70
N ASP A 350 -1.54 1.56 32.21
CA ASP A 350 -0.89 2.60 32.99
C ASP A 350 -1.65 3.91 32.71
N PRO A 351 -2.46 4.40 33.66
CA PRO A 351 -3.21 5.63 33.51
C PRO A 351 -2.33 6.87 33.30
N GLN A 352 -1.02 6.78 33.60
CA GLN A 352 -0.07 7.87 33.41
C GLN A 352 0.51 7.89 31.98
N LYS A 353 0.31 6.83 31.21
CA LYS A 353 0.81 6.70 29.85
C LYS A 353 -0.23 7.21 28.85
N ASP A 354 0.22 7.96 27.84
CA ASP A 354 -0.65 8.47 26.78
C ASP A 354 -1.31 7.30 26.04
N ILE A 355 -2.61 7.40 25.75
CA ILE A 355 -3.33 6.40 24.95
C ILE A 355 -2.70 6.21 23.57
N LEU A 356 -2.07 7.26 23.03
CA LEU A 356 -1.33 7.22 21.77
C LEU A 356 -0.08 6.33 21.86
N ASP A 357 0.51 6.16 23.04
CA ASP A 357 1.63 5.24 23.22
C ASP A 357 1.20 3.77 23.18
N TYR A 358 -0.07 3.49 23.52
CA TYR A 358 -0.65 2.15 23.35
C TYR A 358 -1.00 1.84 21.89
N ALA A 359 -1.18 2.86 21.06
CA ALA A 359 -1.39 2.72 19.62
C ALA A 359 -0.09 2.51 18.83
N LYS A 360 1.09 2.71 19.46
CA LYS A 360 2.39 2.44 18.82
C LYS A 360 2.65 0.94 18.79
N PRO A 361 3.17 0.40 17.67
CA PRO A 361 3.65 -0.98 17.61
C PRO A 361 4.55 -1.38 18.79
N SER A 362 4.24 -2.50 19.45
CA SER A 362 5.09 -3.12 20.46
C SER A 362 4.87 -4.63 20.49
N GLU A 363 5.65 -5.36 21.31
CA GLU A 363 5.40 -6.79 21.58
C GLU A 363 4.07 -7.02 22.33
N ASP A 364 3.47 -5.95 22.86
CA ASP A 364 2.23 -6.02 23.64
C ASP A 364 0.96 -5.72 22.82
N ASN A 365 1.11 -5.45 21.52
CA ASN A 365 -0.02 -5.19 20.65
C ASN A 365 0.20 -5.68 19.22
N PHE A 366 -0.92 -5.77 18.50
CA PHE A 366 -1.00 -6.23 17.14
C PHE A 366 -1.22 -5.06 16.17
N HIS A 367 -0.89 -3.82 16.55
CA HIS A 367 -1.16 -2.64 15.71
C HIS A 367 -0.36 -2.63 14.42
N SER A 368 0.87 -3.16 14.41
CA SER A 368 1.63 -3.34 13.17
C SER A 368 0.90 -4.27 12.18
N LEU A 369 0.44 -5.41 12.68
CA LEU A 369 -0.33 -6.38 11.89
C LEU A 369 -1.66 -5.77 11.46
N GLY A 370 -2.42 -5.21 12.40
CA GLY A 370 -3.71 -4.57 12.17
C GLY A 370 -3.62 -3.45 11.14
N ARG A 371 -2.59 -2.62 11.18
CA ARG A 371 -2.35 -1.56 10.20
C ARG A 371 -2.00 -2.13 8.82
N GLU A 372 -1.07 -3.08 8.77
CA GLU A 372 -0.69 -3.74 7.51
C GLU A 372 -1.89 -4.38 6.82
N LEU A 373 -2.70 -5.14 7.56
CA LEU A 373 -3.91 -5.79 7.04
C LEU A 373 -5.03 -4.78 6.73
N SER A 374 -5.20 -3.75 7.56
CA SER A 374 -6.17 -2.67 7.33
C SER A 374 -5.84 -1.81 6.11
N ASP A 375 -4.58 -1.73 5.69
CA ASP A 375 -4.20 -0.95 4.53
C ASP A 375 -4.20 -1.81 3.26
N LYS A 376 -3.75 -3.06 3.36
CA LYS A 376 -3.53 -3.93 2.20
C LYS A 376 -4.68 -4.91 1.90
N VAL A 377 -5.35 -5.42 2.93
CA VAL A 377 -6.30 -6.54 2.82
C VAL A 377 -7.76 -6.09 2.93
N ILE A 378 -8.00 -5.10 3.78
CA ILE A 378 -9.32 -4.47 3.97
C ILE A 378 -9.04 -2.97 3.94
N PRO A 379 -8.79 -2.34 2.79
CA PRO A 379 -8.19 -1.01 2.73
C PRO A 379 -8.96 0.03 3.54
N ALA A 380 -8.24 1.01 4.10
CA ALA A 380 -8.84 2.13 4.81
C ALA A 380 -9.77 2.94 3.91
N LYS A 381 -9.41 3.09 2.63
CA LYS A 381 -10.27 3.64 1.59
C LYS A 381 -11.16 2.51 1.08
N ASP A 382 -12.43 2.53 1.48
CA ASP A 382 -13.40 1.51 1.10
C ASP A 382 -13.57 1.52 -0.43
N PRO A 383 -13.34 0.41 -1.15
CA PRO A 383 -13.55 0.38 -2.59
C PRO A 383 -14.99 0.72 -3.00
N LEU A 384 -15.95 0.52 -2.09
CA LEU A 384 -17.36 0.87 -2.28
C LEU A 384 -17.65 2.35 -1.99
N TYR A 385 -16.79 3.01 -1.21
CA TYR A 385 -16.92 4.41 -0.84
C TYR A 385 -15.55 5.11 -0.85
N PRO A 386 -14.95 5.29 -2.03
CA PRO A 386 -13.60 5.83 -2.12
C PRO A 386 -13.53 7.27 -1.61
N ASP A 387 -14.60 8.04 -1.69
CA ASP A 387 -14.57 9.48 -1.44
C ASP A 387 -15.07 9.89 -0.06
N TYR A 388 -15.38 8.93 0.81
CA TYR A 388 -15.72 9.15 2.22
C TYR A 388 -14.55 8.81 3.13
#